data_AF-A0A7S1VC54-F1
#
_entry.id   AF-A0A7S1VC54-F1
#
_cell.length_a   1.000
_cell.length_b   1.000
_cell.length_c   1.000
_cell.angle_alpha   90.00
_cell.angle_beta   90.00
_cell.angle_gamma   90.00
#
_symmetry.space_group_name_H-M   'P 1'
#
loop_
_entity.id
_entity.type
_entity.pdbx_description
1 polymer ?
#
loop_
_entity_poly.entity_id
_entity_poly.type
_entity_poly.pdbx_seq_one_letter_code
_entity_poly.pdbx_strand_id
1 'polypeptide(L)'
;IGCELLKNLALSGFRHVEVIDLDTIDVSNLNRQFLFRSHHVGKSKCEVACQVALNMIPTEDDDQSSALPPPSYIPHHGNVCDNSKFNVPYVKQFALVLNALDNVTARRRVNRLCLAAGVALVEAGTTGYLGQVKVIHKPSNTACYECVTQE
;
A
#
# COMPACT_ATOMS: atom_id res chain seq x y z
N ILE A 1 -4.28 5.92 6.13
CA ILE A 1 -3.05 5.91 5.32
C ILE A 1 -3.29 5.27 3.95
N GLY A 2 -3.68 3.99 3.87
CA GLY A 2 -3.83 3.27 2.57
C GLY A 2 -4.68 3.99 1.50
N CYS A 3 -5.86 4.48 1.87
CA CYS A 3 -6.71 5.24 0.94
C CYS A 3 -6.05 6.51 0.38
N GLU A 4 -5.35 7.26 1.24
CA GLU A 4 -4.63 8.47 0.83
C GLU A 4 -3.44 8.13 -0.06
N LEU A 5 -2.71 7.05 0.25
CA LEU A 5 -1.62 6.57 -0.60
C LEU A 5 -2.13 6.21 -1.98
N LEU A 6 -3.21 5.44 -2.09
CA LEU A 6 -3.74 5.02 -3.39
C LEU A 6 -4.19 6.20 -4.25
N LYS A 7 -4.89 7.17 -3.67
CA LYS A 7 -5.23 8.43 -4.36
C LYS A 7 -3.97 9.14 -4.84
N ASN A 8 -2.96 9.30 -3.99
CA ASN A 8 -1.73 9.98 -4.37
C ASN A 8 -0.97 9.23 -5.48
N LEU A 9 -0.88 7.91 -5.40
CA LEU A 9 -0.25 7.08 -6.43
C LEU A 9 -0.97 7.20 -7.78
N ALA A 10 -2.30 7.09 -7.77
CA ALA A 10 -3.13 7.22 -8.97
C ALA A 10 -2.95 8.58 -9.65
N LEU A 11 -3.00 9.65 -8.86
CA LEU A 11 -2.85 11.02 -9.36
C LEU A 11 -1.41 11.41 -9.72
N SER A 12 -0.40 10.68 -9.21
CA SER A 12 1.01 10.91 -9.53
C SER A 12 1.51 10.07 -10.71
N GLY A 13 0.62 9.33 -11.39
CA GLY A 13 0.97 8.55 -12.58
C GLY A 13 1.50 7.14 -12.31
N PHE A 14 1.40 6.61 -11.09
CA PHE A 14 1.70 5.20 -10.83
C PHE A 14 0.63 4.31 -11.49
N ARG A 15 1.05 3.55 -12.50
CA ARG A 15 0.15 2.72 -13.31
C ARG A 15 0.11 1.25 -12.88
N HIS A 16 1.07 0.74 -12.12
CA HIS A 16 1.06 -0.63 -11.62
C HIS A 16 1.19 -0.65 -10.11
N VAL A 17 0.11 -1.03 -9.42
CA VAL A 17 0.01 -1.02 -7.95
C VAL A 17 -0.67 -2.30 -7.48
N GLU A 18 -0.07 -2.99 -6.52
CA GLU A 18 -0.70 -4.12 -5.84
C GLU A 18 -1.07 -3.72 -4.40
N VAL A 19 -2.27 -4.08 -3.97
CA VAL A 19 -2.82 -3.70 -2.66
C VAL A 19 -3.20 -4.94 -1.88
N ILE A 20 -2.59 -5.14 -0.72
CA ILE A 20 -2.88 -6.26 0.18
C ILE A 20 -3.62 -5.71 1.40
N ASP A 21 -4.83 -6.20 1.64
CA ASP A 21 -5.62 -5.93 2.85
C ASP A 21 -6.42 -7.18 3.20
N LEU A 22 -6.56 -7.49 4.49
CA LEU A 22 -7.28 -8.68 4.95
C LEU A 22 -8.72 -8.36 5.38
N ASP A 23 -9.05 -7.08 5.54
CA ASP A 23 -10.30 -6.64 6.11
C ASP A 23 -11.39 -6.39 5.06
N THR A 24 -12.62 -6.42 5.55
CA THR A 24 -13.79 -5.83 4.88
C THR A 24 -14.09 -4.44 5.43
N ILE A 25 -14.86 -3.67 4.67
CA ILE A 25 -15.23 -2.29 5.01
C ILE A 25 -16.25 -2.28 6.14
N ASP A 26 -15.95 -1.55 7.22
CA ASP A 26 -16.87 -1.30 8.33
C ASP A 26 -17.39 0.16 8.34
N VAL A 27 -18.55 0.40 8.95
CA VAL A 27 -19.15 1.75 9.06
C VAL A 27 -18.19 2.72 9.75
N SER A 28 -17.46 2.27 10.78
CA SER A 28 -16.48 3.08 11.51
C SER A 28 -15.30 3.53 10.65
N ASN A 29 -15.09 2.93 9.47
CA ASN A 29 -14.01 3.30 8.56
C ASN A 29 -14.35 4.55 7.73
N LEU A 30 -15.65 4.82 7.52
CA LEU A 30 -16.14 5.83 6.58
C LEU A 30 -15.76 7.27 6.96
N ASN A 31 -15.42 7.52 8.23
CA ASN A 31 -15.00 8.85 8.69
C ASN A 31 -13.59 9.26 8.24
N ARG A 32 -12.75 8.30 7.81
CA ARG A 32 -11.33 8.54 7.50
C ARG A 32 -10.79 7.76 6.30
N GLN A 33 -11.56 6.84 5.76
CA GLN A 33 -11.21 6.04 4.58
C GLN A 33 -12.12 6.44 3.42
N PHE A 34 -11.84 7.62 2.86
CA PHE A 34 -12.74 8.33 1.93
C PHE A 34 -12.93 7.64 0.56
N LEU A 35 -12.21 6.55 0.25
CA LEU A 35 -12.50 5.72 -0.93
C LEU A 35 -13.77 4.90 -0.74
N PHE A 36 -14.27 4.77 0.50
CA PHE A 36 -15.41 3.93 0.83
C PHE A 36 -16.70 4.74 1.01
N ARG A 37 -17.84 4.06 0.83
CA ARG A 37 -19.19 4.63 0.94
C ARG A 37 -20.05 3.64 1.71
N SER A 38 -21.19 4.09 2.25
CA SER A 38 -22.08 3.23 3.05
C SER A 38 -22.54 1.96 2.31
N HIS A 39 -22.74 2.02 1.00
CA HIS A 39 -23.11 0.86 0.17
C HIS A 39 -21.93 -0.10 -0.11
N HIS A 40 -20.72 0.23 0.34
CA HIS A 40 -19.55 -0.65 0.27
C HIS A 40 -19.33 -1.47 1.54
N VAL A 41 -20.07 -1.21 2.62
CA VAL A 41 -19.93 -1.94 3.89
C VAL A 41 -20.07 -3.45 3.68
N GLY A 42 -19.17 -4.23 4.27
CA GLY A 42 -19.07 -5.68 4.12
C GLY A 42 -18.25 -6.16 2.91
N LYS A 43 -17.93 -5.29 1.95
CA LYS A 43 -17.05 -5.64 0.80
C LYS A 43 -15.58 -5.58 1.21
N SER A 44 -14.71 -6.26 0.45
CA SER A 44 -13.26 -6.20 0.64
C SER A 44 -12.73 -4.77 0.50
N LYS A 45 -11.87 -4.33 1.43
CA LYS A 45 -11.27 -3.00 1.38
C LYS A 45 -10.40 -2.82 0.15
N CYS A 46 -9.51 -3.78 -0.13
CA CYS A 46 -8.56 -3.66 -1.24
C CYS A 46 -9.26 -3.66 -2.59
N GLU A 47 -10.30 -4.50 -2.79
CA GLU A 47 -11.04 -4.57 -4.06
C GLU A 47 -11.72 -3.23 -4.37
N VAL A 48 -12.48 -2.69 -3.42
CA VAL A 48 -13.16 -1.40 -3.59
C VAL A 48 -12.16 -0.27 -3.74
N ALA A 49 -11.07 -0.27 -2.95
CA ALA A 49 -10.06 0.78 -3.01
C ALA A 49 -9.35 0.82 -4.38
N CYS A 50 -8.97 -0.33 -4.93
CA CYS A 50 -8.38 -0.42 -6.27
C CYS A 50 -9.34 0.08 -7.34
N GLN A 51 -10.62 -0.34 -7.29
CA GLN A 51 -11.62 0.08 -8.27
C GLN A 51 -11.85 1.60 -8.24
N VAL A 52 -11.93 2.19 -7.04
CA VAL A 52 -12.12 3.64 -6.90
C VAL A 52 -10.86 4.40 -7.33
N ALA A 53 -9.66 3.91 -6.99
CA ALA A 53 -8.40 4.53 -7.38
C ALA A 53 -8.18 4.54 -8.90
N LEU A 54 -8.56 3.46 -9.61
CA LEU A 54 -8.50 3.42 -11.08
C LEU A 54 -9.33 4.54 -11.73
N ASN A 55 -10.50 4.85 -11.16
CA ASN A 55 -11.38 5.92 -11.65
C ASN A 55 -10.83 7.33 -11.35
N MET A 56 -9.77 7.45 -10.55
CA MET A 56 -9.11 8.73 -10.23
C MET A 56 -7.94 9.03 -11.17
N ILE A 57 -7.44 8.03 -11.89
CA ILE A 57 -6.30 8.21 -12.79
C ILE A 57 -6.75 9.17 -13.91
N PRO A 58 -6.03 10.29 -14.12
CA PRO A 58 -6.35 11.20 -15.20
C PRO A 58 -6.37 10.43 -16.53
N THR A 59 -7.50 10.52 -17.24
CA THR A 59 -7.54 10.09 -18.64
C THR A 59 -6.64 11.04 -19.41
N GLU A 60 -5.70 10.51 -20.19
CA GLU A 60 -4.84 11.35 -21.02
C GLU A 60 -5.74 12.18 -21.96
N ASP A 61 -5.74 13.50 -21.80
CA ASP A 61 -6.37 14.42 -22.74
C ASP A 61 -5.57 14.35 -24.05
N ASP A 62 -6.16 13.75 -25.09
CA ASP A 62 -5.89 13.93 -26.53
C ASP A 62 -4.44 13.93 -27.06
N ASP A 63 -3.42 13.59 -26.27
CA ASP A 63 -2.05 13.43 -26.75
C ASP A 63 -1.77 11.96 -27.04
N GLN A 64 -2.15 11.52 -28.24
CA GLN A 64 -1.95 10.15 -28.77
C GLN A 64 -0.45 9.74 -28.89
N SER A 65 0.49 10.50 -28.34
CA SER A 65 1.93 10.25 -28.44
C SER A 65 2.51 9.40 -27.31
N SER A 66 1.75 9.11 -26.25
CA SER A 66 2.21 8.35 -25.08
C SER A 66 1.60 6.94 -25.04
N ALA A 67 2.32 5.95 -25.58
CA ALA A 67 1.94 4.53 -25.53
C ALA A 67 2.17 3.90 -24.14
N LEU A 68 1.69 4.52 -23.07
CA LEU A 68 1.79 3.96 -21.73
C LEU A 68 0.84 2.76 -21.58
N PRO A 69 1.26 1.69 -20.86
CA PRO A 69 0.39 0.56 -20.61
C PRO A 69 -0.86 0.99 -19.82
N PRO A 70 -1.99 0.29 -19.97
CA PRO A 70 -3.19 0.55 -19.19
C PRO A 70 -2.86 0.40 -17.69
N PRO A 71 -3.45 1.26 -16.83
CA PRO A 71 -3.22 1.14 -15.40
C PRO A 71 -3.80 -0.18 -14.86
N SER A 72 -3.06 -0.81 -13.96
CA SER A 72 -3.37 -2.08 -13.32
C SER A 72 -3.22 -1.93 -11.81
N TYR A 73 -4.34 -1.93 -11.11
CA TYR A 73 -4.42 -1.88 -9.65
C TYR A 73 -4.99 -3.21 -9.17
N ILE A 74 -4.14 -4.07 -8.61
CA ILE A 74 -4.45 -5.47 -8.33
C ILE A 74 -4.73 -5.64 -6.83
N PRO A 75 -5.98 -5.97 -6.44
CA PRO A 75 -6.31 -6.24 -5.06
C PRO A 75 -5.96 -7.67 -4.66
N HIS A 76 -5.43 -7.83 -3.46
CA HIS A 76 -5.21 -9.12 -2.80
C HIS A 76 -5.92 -9.11 -1.46
N HIS A 77 -7.12 -9.69 -1.41
CA HIS A 77 -7.83 -9.87 -0.14
C HIS A 77 -7.15 -10.99 0.65
N GLY A 78 -6.24 -10.62 1.55
CA GLY A 78 -5.41 -11.58 2.26
C GLY A 78 -4.48 -10.96 3.28
N ASN A 79 -3.90 -11.82 4.12
CA ASN A 79 -2.98 -11.41 5.17
C ASN A 79 -1.54 -11.42 4.61
N VAL A 80 -0.84 -10.28 4.69
CA VAL A 80 0.57 -10.16 4.28
C VAL A 80 1.53 -11.14 4.99
N CYS A 81 1.10 -11.74 6.11
CA CYS A 81 1.80 -12.80 6.81
C CYS A 81 1.63 -14.20 6.19
N ASP A 82 0.81 -14.37 5.15
CA ASP A 82 0.69 -15.63 4.40
C ASP A 82 1.97 -15.90 3.59
N ASN A 83 2.84 -16.74 4.14
CA ASN A 83 4.12 -17.12 3.53
C ASN A 83 3.98 -17.88 2.22
N SER A 84 2.83 -18.52 1.96
CA SER A 84 2.61 -19.25 0.71
C SER A 84 2.44 -18.32 -0.48
N LYS A 85 1.94 -17.10 -0.23
CA LYS A 85 1.68 -16.07 -1.26
C LYS A 85 2.70 -14.93 -1.21
N PHE A 86 2.87 -14.33 -0.04
CA PHE A 86 3.65 -13.11 0.15
C PHE A 86 5.01 -13.45 0.75
N ASN A 87 5.96 -13.76 -0.12
CA ASN A 87 7.31 -14.19 0.22
C ASN A 87 8.38 -13.29 -0.44
N VAL A 88 9.66 -13.61 -0.22
CA VAL A 88 10.77 -12.80 -0.74
C VAL A 88 10.75 -12.70 -2.28
N PRO A 89 10.56 -13.79 -3.05
CA PRO A 89 10.36 -13.71 -4.50
C PRO A 89 9.24 -12.74 -4.91
N TYR A 90 8.07 -12.82 -4.27
CA TYR A 90 6.96 -11.89 -4.52
C TYR A 90 7.38 -10.44 -4.27
N VAL A 91 8.00 -10.13 -3.12
CA VAL A 91 8.41 -8.75 -2.81
C VAL A 91 9.48 -8.23 -3.78
N LYS A 92 10.37 -9.10 -4.27
CA LYS A 92 11.46 -8.74 -5.17
C LYS A 92 11.00 -8.20 -6.54
N GLN A 93 9.75 -8.44 -6.93
CA GLN A 93 9.21 -7.91 -8.19
C GLN A 93 8.86 -6.41 -8.13
N PHE A 94 8.79 -5.83 -6.93
CA PHE A 94 8.40 -4.43 -6.75
C PHE A 94 9.61 -3.49 -6.67
N ALA A 95 9.46 -2.30 -7.26
CA ALA A 95 10.43 -1.23 -7.11
C ALA A 95 10.39 -0.57 -5.71
N LEU A 96 9.22 -0.59 -5.06
CA LEU A 96 8.95 0.08 -3.81
C LEU A 96 7.82 -0.63 -3.06
N VAL A 97 7.94 -0.74 -1.74
CA VAL A 97 6.87 -1.20 -0.83
C VAL A 97 6.47 -0.05 0.08
N LEU A 98 5.16 0.14 0.28
CA LEU A 98 4.60 1.18 1.15
C LEU A 98 3.75 0.54 2.24
N ASN A 99 4.08 0.77 3.51
CA ASN A 99 3.27 0.28 4.61
C ASN A 99 2.13 1.25 4.95
N ALA A 100 0.94 0.68 5.15
CA ALA A 100 -0.24 1.35 5.67
C ALA A 100 -0.89 0.51 6.79
N LEU A 101 -0.05 -0.22 7.54
CA LEU A 101 -0.44 -1.23 8.52
C LEU A 101 -0.66 -0.62 9.91
N ASP A 102 -1.50 -1.26 10.70
CA ASP A 102 -1.89 -0.84 12.05
C ASP A 102 -1.30 -1.71 13.18
N ASN A 103 -0.68 -2.84 12.85
CA ASN A 103 -0.14 -3.77 13.84
C ASN A 103 1.36 -4.04 13.66
N VAL A 104 2.04 -4.16 14.79
CA VAL A 104 3.51 -4.33 14.87
C VAL A 104 3.98 -5.61 14.18
N THR A 105 3.21 -6.70 14.30
CA THR A 105 3.58 -8.00 13.73
C THR A 105 3.69 -7.94 12.21
N ALA A 106 2.68 -7.39 11.53
CA ALA A 106 2.70 -7.22 10.09
C ALA A 106 3.81 -6.25 9.64
N ARG A 107 4.02 -5.14 10.37
CA ARG A 107 5.13 -4.20 10.07
C ARG A 107 6.49 -4.88 10.15
N ARG A 108 6.76 -5.69 11.19
CA ARG A 108 8.00 -6.47 11.32
C ARG A 108 8.13 -7.50 10.20
N ARG A 109 7.04 -8.16 9.81
CA ARG A 109 7.03 -9.12 8.69
C ARG A 109 7.44 -8.44 7.38
N VAL A 110 6.81 -7.33 7.01
CA VAL A 110 7.12 -6.59 5.78
C VAL A 110 8.53 -6.00 5.83
N ASN A 111 8.97 -5.49 6.98
CA ASN A 111 10.36 -5.05 7.20
C ASN A 111 11.35 -6.15 6.81
N ARG A 112 11.20 -7.36 7.37
CA ARG A 112 12.11 -8.49 7.09
C ARG A 112 12.06 -8.93 5.63
N LEU A 113 10.86 -8.93 5.02
CA LEU A 113 10.71 -9.23 3.60
C LEU A 113 11.47 -8.24 2.71
N CYS A 114 11.32 -6.94 2.95
CA CYS A 114 11.99 -5.90 2.16
C CYS A 114 13.51 -5.93 2.36
N LEU A 115 13.98 -6.16 3.60
CA LEU A 115 15.41 -6.34 3.88
C LEU A 115 16.01 -7.56 3.16
N ALA A 116 15.26 -8.65 3.08
CA ALA A 116 15.68 -9.88 2.40
C ALA A 116 15.62 -9.74 0.86
N ALA A 117 14.60 -9.04 0.34
CA ALA A 117 14.43 -8.80 -1.09
C ALA A 117 15.36 -7.69 -1.62
N GLY A 118 15.89 -6.83 -0.75
CA GLY A 118 16.67 -5.65 -1.15
C GLY A 118 15.81 -4.53 -1.73
N VAL A 119 14.51 -4.51 -1.43
CA VAL A 119 13.54 -3.52 -1.93
C VAL A 119 13.34 -2.43 -0.88
N ALA A 120 13.20 -1.18 -1.33
CA ALA A 120 12.93 -0.05 -0.46
C ALA A 120 11.53 -0.16 0.17
N LEU A 121 11.44 0.13 1.48
CA LEU A 121 10.21 0.18 2.25
C LEU A 121 10.00 1.59 2.78
N VAL A 122 8.83 2.18 2.51
CA VAL A 122 8.37 3.38 3.22
C VAL A 122 7.42 2.94 4.33
N GLU A 123 7.87 3.08 5.56
CA GLU A 123 7.08 2.86 6.76
C GLU A 123 6.35 4.14 7.15
N ALA A 124 5.07 4.04 7.49
CA ALA A 124 4.29 5.16 7.99
C ALA A 124 3.32 4.71 9.08
N GLY A 125 3.12 5.56 10.07
CA GLY A 125 2.19 5.33 11.17
C GLY A 125 1.59 6.64 11.69
N THR A 126 0.38 6.55 12.23
CA THR A 126 -0.35 7.69 12.81
C THR A 126 -1.03 7.29 14.11
N THR A 127 -1.00 8.18 15.11
CA THR A 127 -1.73 8.03 16.38
C THR A 127 -2.33 9.38 16.76
N GLY A 128 -3.66 9.52 16.66
CA GLY A 128 -4.33 10.79 16.89
C GLY A 128 -3.82 11.88 15.93
N TYR A 129 -3.24 12.95 16.48
CA TYR A 129 -2.65 14.06 15.73
C TYR A 129 -1.17 13.85 15.36
N LEU A 130 -0.55 12.77 15.84
CA LEU A 130 0.85 12.47 15.59
C LEU A 130 1.00 11.54 14.38
N GLY A 131 2.05 11.74 13.61
CA GLY A 131 2.40 10.90 12.47
C GLY A 131 3.91 10.82 12.28
N GLN A 132 4.36 9.71 11.71
CA GLN A 132 5.76 9.49 11.37
C GLN A 132 5.89 8.78 10.03
N VAL A 133 6.97 9.06 9.32
CA VAL A 133 7.36 8.41 8.07
C VAL A 133 8.84 8.08 8.13
N LYS A 134 9.22 6.89 7.68
CA LYS A 134 10.60 6.43 7.63
C LYS A 134 10.84 5.64 6.35
N VAL A 135 11.94 5.95 5.66
CA VAL A 135 12.41 5.15 4.52
C VAL A 135 13.44 4.15 5.02
N ILE A 136 13.25 2.88 4.66
CA ILE A 136 14.11 1.75 5.00
C ILE A 136 14.60 1.13 3.70
N HIS A 137 15.91 1.16 3.48
CA HIS A 137 16.55 0.60 2.31
C HIS A 137 17.93 0.05 2.69
N LYS A 138 18.06 -1.29 2.69
CA LYS A 138 19.29 -2.00 3.08
C LYS A 138 20.51 -1.60 2.22
N PRO A 139 20.43 -1.53 0.88
CA PRO A 139 21.55 -1.08 0.05
C PRO A 139 22.04 0.33 0.38
N SER A 140 21.17 1.22 0.85
CA SER A 140 21.54 2.58 1.29
C SER A 140 21.91 2.67 2.77
N ASN A 141 22.04 1.53 3.46
CA ASN A 141 22.46 1.44 4.87
C ASN A 141 21.63 2.28 5.86
N THR A 142 20.32 2.37 5.66
CA THR A 142 19.41 3.02 6.60
C THR A 142 18.99 2.08 7.73
N ALA A 143 18.79 2.58 8.95
CA ALA A 143 18.27 1.78 10.06
C ALA A 143 16.89 1.18 9.73
N CYS A 144 16.69 -0.12 9.96
CA CYS A 144 15.40 -0.77 9.67
C CYS A 144 14.32 -0.47 10.72
N TYR A 145 13.12 -1.01 10.55
CA TYR A 145 12.01 -0.81 11.50
C TYR A 145 12.34 -1.36 12.90
N GLU A 146 13.06 -2.49 12.94
CA GLU A 146 13.45 -3.18 14.18
C GLU A 146 14.77 -2.67 14.79
N CYS A 147 15.48 -1.73 14.13
CA CYS A 147 16.69 -1.11 14.69
C CYS A 147 16.38 -0.03 15.74
N VAL A 148 15.15 0.49 15.76
CA VAL A 148 14.71 1.51 16.70
C VAL A 148 13.61 0.89 17.55
N THR A 149 13.76 0.97 18.87
CA THR A 149 12.70 0.58 19.80
C THR A 149 11.47 1.41 19.50
N GLN A 150 10.37 0.72 19.20
CA GLN A 150 9.08 1.35 19.01
C GLN A 150 8.47 1.51 20.41
N GLU A 151 8.33 2.76 20.87
CA GLU A 151 7.57 3.09 22.09
C GLU A 151 6.06 3.09 21.81
#